data_AF-A0A168ISM3-F1
#
_entry.id   AF-A0A168ISM3-F1
#
_cell.length_a   1.000
_cell.length_b   1.000
_cell.length_c   1.000
_cell.angle_alpha   90.00
_cell.angle_beta   90.00
_cell.angle_gamma   90.00
#
_symmetry.space_group_name_H-M   'P 1'
#
loop_
_entity.id
_entity.type
_entity.pdbx_description
1 polymer ?
#
loop_
_entity_poly.entity_id
_entity_poly.type
_entity_poly.pdbx_seq_one_letter_code
_entity_poly.pdbx_strand_id
1 'polypeptide(L)'
;MSDNVGLSTPRGSGTSGYVTKNLAHMRPRDRAAPYPKNTDYLPHKQRQPDQGILEHDRKREIEVKVFELRDKLEDDEVDEDEIEKQCDELRQKLIDEMKAGNGSGGPRRQFKEHQVHAMADAKIKESERLRKALKISSNYEEGSHWRKQEERLRESVRPEEEAAKPTQDD
;
A
#
# COMPACT_ATOMS: atom_id res chain seq x y z
N MET A 1 -11.48 37.05 34.79
CA MET A 1 -12.25 38.09 34.09
C MET A 1 -13.05 37.40 32.99
N SER A 2 -14.30 37.79 32.73
CA SER A 2 -15.02 37.31 31.55
C SER A 2 -14.25 37.74 30.30
N ASP A 3 -14.12 36.87 29.29
CA ASP A 3 -13.38 37.10 28.05
C ASP A 3 -14.06 38.15 27.16
N ASN A 4 -14.25 39.37 27.68
CA ASN A 4 -15.04 40.44 27.09
C ASN A 4 -16.50 40.03 26.75
N VAL A 5 -17.07 39.09 27.52
CA VAL A 5 -18.45 38.61 27.38
C VAL A 5 -19.27 39.05 28.58
N GLY A 6 -20.42 39.68 28.33
CA GLY A 6 -21.36 40.14 29.36
C GLY A 6 -21.54 41.66 29.40
N LEU A 7 -22.19 42.16 30.46
CA LEU A 7 -22.38 43.60 30.70
C LEU A 7 -21.21 44.17 31.52
N SER A 8 -20.81 45.42 31.26
CA SER A 8 -19.78 46.09 32.06
C SER A 8 -20.24 46.37 33.49
N THR A 9 -21.53 46.70 33.67
CA THR A 9 -22.18 46.84 34.98
C THR A 9 -23.62 46.30 34.91
N PRO A 10 -24.12 45.59 35.95
CA PRO A 10 -25.51 45.12 35.99
C PRO A 10 -26.54 46.23 36.23
N ARG A 11 -26.10 47.40 36.75
CA ARG A 11 -26.95 48.53 37.11
C ARG A 11 -27.62 49.13 35.87
N GLY A 12 -28.94 49.29 35.92
CA GLY A 12 -29.73 49.81 34.79
C GLY A 12 -30.14 48.75 33.76
N SER A 13 -29.60 47.54 33.81
CA SER A 13 -30.01 46.44 32.92
C SER A 13 -31.31 45.73 33.33
N GLY A 14 -31.77 45.96 34.57
CA GLY A 14 -32.95 45.29 35.12
C GLY A 14 -32.75 43.80 35.44
N THR A 15 -31.52 43.27 35.35
CA THR A 15 -31.18 41.87 35.63
C THR A 15 -30.03 41.76 36.63
N SER A 16 -29.75 40.54 37.12
CA SER A 16 -28.66 40.28 38.08
C SER A 16 -27.25 40.35 37.46
N GLY A 17 -27.12 40.45 36.14
CA GLY A 17 -25.83 40.44 35.45
C GLY A 17 -25.13 39.07 35.40
N TYR A 18 -25.84 37.98 35.69
CA TYR A 18 -25.29 36.63 35.64
C TYR A 18 -25.13 36.14 34.19
N VAL A 19 -23.90 35.76 33.80
CA VAL A 19 -23.57 35.30 32.44
C VAL A 19 -23.31 33.80 32.45
N THR A 20 -24.08 33.05 31.65
CA THR A 20 -23.88 31.61 31.46
C THR A 20 -23.12 31.32 30.17
N LYS A 21 -22.38 30.21 30.15
CA LYS A 21 -21.75 29.72 28.92
C LYS A 21 -22.81 29.06 28.03
N ASN A 22 -22.77 29.34 26.73
CA ASN A 22 -23.58 28.62 25.75
C ASN A 22 -23.06 27.18 25.58
N LEU A 23 -23.86 26.19 25.99
CA LEU A 23 -23.55 24.76 25.86
C LEU A 23 -23.65 24.24 24.41
N ALA A 24 -24.45 24.90 23.56
CA ALA A 24 -24.57 24.55 22.15
C ALA A 24 -23.48 25.19 21.26
N HIS A 25 -22.65 26.07 21.83
CA HIS A 25 -21.57 26.69 21.07
C HIS A 25 -20.43 25.69 20.83
N MET A 26 -20.39 25.14 19.62
CA MET A 26 -19.33 24.24 19.18
C MET A 26 -18.03 25.03 18.96
N ARG A 27 -17.06 24.88 19.87
CA ARG A 27 -15.73 25.45 19.67
C ARG A 27 -15.08 24.79 18.45
N PRO A 28 -14.49 25.55 17.51
CA PRO A 28 -13.66 24.98 16.47
C PRO A 28 -12.60 24.09 17.10
N ARG A 29 -12.59 22.81 16.74
CA ARG A 29 -11.59 21.86 17.21
C ARG A 29 -10.25 22.33 16.65
N ASP A 30 -9.23 22.49 17.49
CA ASP A 30 -7.88 22.77 17.02
C ASP A 30 -7.52 21.71 15.98
N ARG A 31 -7.42 22.11 14.71
CA ARG A 31 -7.00 21.26 13.60
C ARG A 31 -5.50 21.02 13.65
N ALA A 32 -4.95 20.74 14.84
CA ALA A 32 -3.76 19.94 14.95
C ALA A 32 -4.18 18.51 14.56
N ALA A 33 -4.40 18.29 13.26
CA ALA A 33 -4.60 16.97 12.73
C ALA A 33 -3.39 16.13 13.16
N PRO A 34 -3.56 14.89 13.65
CA PRO A 34 -2.45 14.03 14.05
C PRO A 34 -1.60 13.56 12.85
N TYR A 35 -1.74 14.18 11.68
CA TYR A 35 -1.06 13.81 10.45
C TYR A 35 -0.12 14.93 9.99
N PRO A 36 1.13 14.59 9.63
CA PRO A 36 2.11 15.57 9.16
C PRO A 36 1.66 16.18 7.83
N LYS A 37 1.73 17.52 7.73
CA LYS A 37 1.37 18.31 6.53
C LYS A 37 2.36 18.19 5.36
N ASN A 38 3.52 17.54 5.57
CA ASN A 38 4.55 17.38 4.54
C ASN A 38 4.26 16.13 3.70
N THR A 39 3.21 16.17 2.87
CA THR A 39 2.89 15.09 1.92
C THR A 39 3.74 15.13 0.66
N ASP A 40 4.35 16.27 0.34
CA ASP A 40 5.03 16.51 -0.94
C ASP A 40 6.38 15.77 -1.09
N TYR A 41 6.93 15.26 0.01
CA TYR A 41 8.22 14.54 0.04
C TYR A 41 8.09 13.05 0.35
N LEU A 42 6.87 12.51 0.46
CA LEU A 42 6.70 11.09 0.70
C LEU A 42 6.91 10.34 -0.62
N PRO A 43 7.92 9.44 -0.72
CA PRO A 43 8.09 8.64 -1.91
C PRO A 43 6.82 7.82 -2.16
N HIS A 44 6.34 7.80 -3.41
CA HIS A 44 5.18 6.99 -3.78
C HIS A 44 5.49 5.49 -3.56
N LYS A 45 5.12 4.98 -2.38
CA LYS A 45 5.32 3.58 -2.03
C LYS A 45 4.15 2.76 -2.56
N GLN A 46 4.44 1.83 -3.48
CA GLN A 46 3.46 0.85 -3.92
C GLN A 46 3.02 0.02 -2.71
N ARG A 47 1.69 -0.11 -2.51
CA ARG A 47 1.12 -0.94 -1.45
C ARG A 47 1.51 -2.39 -1.71
N GLN A 48 2.15 -3.01 -0.72
CA GLN A 48 2.56 -4.41 -0.83
C GLN A 48 1.34 -5.32 -0.67
N PRO A 49 1.27 -6.43 -1.41
CA PRO A 49 0.26 -7.45 -1.20
C PRO A 49 0.43 -8.10 0.17
N ASP A 50 -0.67 -8.49 0.79
CA ASP A 50 -0.65 -9.20 2.07
C ASP A 50 -0.44 -10.70 1.80
N GLN A 51 0.63 -11.26 2.37
CA GLN A 51 0.95 -12.68 2.19
C GLN A 51 -0.09 -13.60 2.83
N GLY A 52 -0.70 -13.18 3.95
CA GLY A 52 -1.74 -13.98 4.61
C GLY A 52 -2.97 -14.15 3.72
N ILE A 53 -3.36 -13.11 3.00
CA ILE A 53 -4.49 -13.16 2.05
C ILE A 53 -4.13 -14.04 0.85
N LEU A 54 -2.91 -13.92 0.30
CA LEU A 54 -2.46 -14.77 -0.81
C LEU A 54 -2.42 -16.25 -0.43
N GLU A 55 -1.94 -16.58 0.77
CA GLU A 55 -1.91 -17.95 1.27
C GLU A 55 -3.32 -18.50 1.52
N HIS A 56 -4.21 -17.67 2.06
CA HIS A 56 -5.61 -18.04 2.26
C HIS A 56 -6.30 -18.36 0.94
N ASP A 57 -6.12 -17.52 -0.09
CA ASP A 57 -6.70 -17.75 -1.41
C ASP A 57 -6.18 -19.05 -2.06
N ARG A 58 -4.90 -19.38 -1.88
CA ARG A 58 -4.32 -20.65 -2.33
C ARG A 58 -4.94 -21.86 -1.63
N LYS A 59 -5.07 -21.81 -0.29
CA LYS A 59 -5.70 -22.88 0.49
C LYS A 59 -7.18 -23.04 0.11
N ARG A 60 -7.87 -21.93 -0.09
CA ARG A 60 -9.26 -21.92 -0.56
C ARG A 60 -9.40 -22.59 -1.93
N GLU A 61 -8.47 -22.37 -2.86
CA GLU A 61 -8.49 -23.03 -4.16
C GLU A 61 -8.38 -24.56 -4.03
N ILE A 62 -7.59 -25.06 -3.06
CA ILE A 62 -7.48 -26.49 -2.77
C ILE A 62 -8.80 -27.03 -2.22
N GLU A 63 -9.35 -26.39 -1.19
CA GLU A 63 -10.60 -26.86 -0.56
C GLU A 63 -11.79 -26.80 -1.53
N VAL A 64 -11.84 -25.83 -2.45
CA VAL A 64 -12.86 -25.79 -3.50
C VAL A 64 -12.77 -27.04 -4.39
N LYS A 65 -11.57 -27.48 -4.80
CA LYS A 65 -11.41 -28.69 -5.62
C LYS A 65 -11.77 -29.96 -4.85
N VAL A 66 -11.44 -30.02 -3.56
CA VAL A 66 -11.83 -31.13 -2.68
C VAL A 66 -13.36 -31.18 -2.53
N PHE A 67 -13.99 -30.01 -2.36
CA PHE A 67 -15.45 -29.89 -2.29
C PHE A 67 -16.12 -30.33 -3.60
N GLU A 68 -15.61 -29.89 -4.75
CA GLU A 68 -16.10 -30.34 -6.06
C GLU A 68 -15.94 -31.86 -6.29
N LEU A 69 -14.92 -32.49 -5.71
CA LEU A 69 -14.77 -33.95 -5.75
C LEU A 69 -15.82 -34.62 -4.86
N ARG A 70 -16.00 -34.09 -3.65
CA ARG A 70 -16.98 -34.60 -2.70
C ARG A 70 -18.40 -34.57 -3.30
N ASP A 71 -18.82 -33.43 -3.86
CA ASP A 71 -20.13 -33.29 -4.50
C ASP A 71 -20.35 -34.37 -5.58
N LYS A 72 -19.33 -34.66 -6.40
CA LYS A 72 -19.41 -35.71 -7.43
C LYS A 72 -19.55 -37.10 -6.85
N LEU A 73 -18.82 -37.42 -5.78
CA LEU A 73 -18.89 -38.75 -5.17
C LEU A 73 -20.20 -38.95 -4.40
N GLU A 74 -20.76 -37.88 -3.84
CA GLU A 74 -22.11 -37.90 -3.24
C GLU A 74 -23.18 -38.13 -4.32
N ASP A 75 -23.07 -37.47 -5.48
CA ASP A 75 -23.95 -37.71 -6.64
C ASP A 75 -23.84 -39.15 -7.19
N ASP A 76 -22.66 -39.77 -7.09
CA ASP A 76 -22.38 -41.16 -7.49
C ASP A 76 -22.80 -42.21 -6.43
N GLU A 77 -23.42 -41.79 -5.32
CA GLU A 77 -23.88 -42.65 -4.19
C GLU A 77 -22.77 -43.53 -3.57
N VAL A 78 -21.53 -43.01 -3.51
CA VAL A 78 -20.39 -43.70 -2.89
C VAL A 78 -20.50 -43.67 -1.35
N ASP A 79 -19.98 -44.69 -0.67
CA ASP A 79 -19.94 -44.75 0.81
C ASP A 79 -19.14 -43.59 1.41
N GLU A 80 -19.64 -43.00 2.52
CA GLU A 80 -19.03 -41.85 3.19
C GLU A 80 -17.55 -42.07 3.56
N ASP A 81 -17.20 -43.29 4.01
CA ASP A 81 -15.83 -43.67 4.38
C ASP A 81 -14.87 -43.67 3.17
N GLU A 82 -15.37 -43.96 1.97
CA GLU A 82 -14.58 -43.93 0.74
C GLU A 82 -14.45 -42.51 0.20
N ILE A 83 -15.51 -41.71 0.33
CA ILE A 83 -15.50 -40.28 0.00
C ILE A 83 -14.42 -39.55 0.80
N GLU A 84 -14.36 -39.76 2.11
CA GLU A 84 -13.38 -39.09 2.99
C GLU A 84 -11.94 -39.45 2.61
N LYS A 85 -11.66 -40.73 2.34
CA LYS A 85 -10.33 -41.19 1.90
C LYS A 85 -9.91 -40.53 0.58
N GLN A 86 -10.79 -40.52 -0.42
CA GLN A 86 -10.47 -39.91 -1.72
C GLN A 86 -10.28 -38.40 -1.61
N CYS A 87 -11.08 -37.72 -0.79
CA CYS A 87 -10.96 -36.30 -0.53
C CYS A 87 -9.64 -35.95 0.19
N ASP A 88 -9.24 -36.74 1.19
CA ASP A 88 -7.99 -36.53 1.91
C ASP A 88 -6.76 -36.81 1.04
N GLU A 89 -6.81 -37.85 0.22
CA GLU A 89 -5.78 -38.11 -0.78
C GLU A 89 -5.63 -36.93 -1.75
N LEU A 90 -6.74 -36.39 -2.27
CA LEU A 90 -6.73 -35.24 -3.16
C LEU A 90 -6.18 -34.00 -2.46
N ARG A 91 -6.60 -33.76 -1.20
CA ARG A 91 -6.12 -32.66 -0.37
C ARG A 91 -4.59 -32.72 -0.20
N GLN A 92 -4.05 -33.88 0.15
CA GLN A 92 -2.60 -34.07 0.32
C GLN A 92 -1.85 -33.82 -1.00
N LYS A 93 -2.33 -34.42 -2.11
CA LYS A 93 -1.74 -34.23 -3.44
C LYS A 93 -1.67 -32.75 -3.83
N LEU A 94 -2.76 -32.00 -3.66
CA LEU A 94 -2.83 -30.58 -4.01
C LEU A 94 -1.97 -29.69 -3.09
N ILE A 95 -1.87 -30.02 -1.80
CA ILE A 95 -0.98 -29.32 -0.86
C ILE A 95 0.49 -29.52 -1.27
N ASP A 96 0.86 -30.74 -1.67
CA ASP A 96 2.23 -31.04 -2.08
C ASP A 96 2.57 -30.39 -3.43
N GLU A 97 1.64 -30.37 -4.38
CA GLU A 97 1.78 -29.59 -5.63
C GLU A 97 1.93 -28.08 -5.38
N MET A 98 1.17 -27.55 -4.42
CA MET A 98 1.28 -26.15 -4.01
C MET A 98 2.65 -25.84 -3.42
N LYS A 99 3.18 -26.71 -2.55
CA LYS A 99 4.52 -26.57 -1.94
C LYS A 99 5.63 -26.72 -2.98
N ALA A 100 5.47 -27.64 -3.94
CA ALA A 100 6.40 -27.84 -5.05
C ALA A 100 6.46 -26.65 -6.02
N GLY A 101 5.54 -25.67 -5.89
CA GLY A 101 5.48 -24.52 -6.79
C GLY A 101 4.95 -24.84 -8.18
N ASN A 102 4.44 -26.06 -8.39
CA ASN A 102 3.89 -26.53 -9.67
C ASN A 102 2.42 -26.09 -9.89
N GLY A 103 1.84 -25.35 -8.95
CA GLY A 103 0.46 -24.90 -9.00
C GLY A 103 0.16 -23.94 -10.15
N SER A 104 -0.41 -24.48 -11.24
CA SER A 104 -1.16 -23.80 -12.32
C SER A 104 -0.68 -22.37 -12.63
N GLY A 105 0.55 -22.26 -13.13
CA GLY A 105 1.08 -21.06 -13.77
C GLY A 105 0.62 -20.94 -15.23
N GLY A 106 -0.67 -21.17 -15.50
CA GLY A 106 -1.24 -21.05 -16.84
C GLY A 106 -1.03 -19.64 -17.43
N PRO A 107 -0.91 -19.51 -18.76
CA PRO A 107 -0.63 -18.25 -19.40
C PRO A 107 -1.82 -17.31 -19.23
N ARG A 108 -1.65 -16.31 -18.36
CA ARG A 108 -2.64 -15.27 -17.98
C ARG A 108 -3.79 -15.79 -17.12
N ARG A 109 -3.56 -15.84 -15.80
CA ARG A 109 -4.67 -15.90 -14.83
C ARG A 109 -5.48 -14.60 -14.92
N GLN A 110 -6.77 -14.70 -15.27
CA GLN A 110 -7.70 -13.59 -15.15
C GLN A 110 -8.09 -13.44 -13.68
N PHE A 111 -7.74 -12.30 -13.08
CA PHE A 111 -8.14 -11.98 -11.71
C PHE A 111 -9.59 -11.48 -11.70
N LYS A 112 -10.34 -11.90 -10.67
CA LYS A 112 -11.64 -11.29 -10.37
C LYS A 112 -11.42 -9.92 -9.71
N GLU A 113 -12.40 -9.02 -9.81
CA GLU A 113 -12.30 -7.64 -9.29
C GLU A 113 -11.95 -7.58 -7.79
N HIS A 114 -12.39 -8.56 -7.00
CA HIS A 114 -12.11 -8.63 -5.56
C HIS A 114 -10.70 -9.14 -5.21
N GLN A 115 -9.93 -9.68 -6.15
CA GLN A 115 -8.61 -10.26 -5.89
C GLN A 115 -7.50 -9.21 -5.97
N VAL A 116 -7.65 -8.14 -5.19
CA VAL A 116 -6.77 -6.96 -5.24
C VAL A 116 -5.33 -7.31 -4.89
N HIS A 117 -5.10 -8.19 -3.92
CA HIS A 117 -3.75 -8.60 -3.50
C HIS A 117 -3.04 -9.47 -4.53
N ALA A 118 -3.77 -10.42 -5.14
CA ALA A 118 -3.21 -11.24 -6.22
C ALA A 118 -2.87 -10.39 -7.45
N MET A 119 -3.73 -9.42 -7.80
CA MET A 119 -3.47 -8.46 -8.87
C MET A 119 -2.25 -7.57 -8.55
N ALA A 120 -2.10 -7.12 -7.30
CA ALA A 120 -0.95 -6.34 -6.87
C ALA A 120 0.36 -7.14 -6.95
N ASP A 121 0.37 -8.38 -6.46
CA ASP A 121 1.53 -9.28 -6.56
C ASP A 121 1.92 -9.54 -8.02
N ALA A 122 0.95 -9.81 -8.89
CA ALA A 122 1.17 -9.98 -10.32
C ALA A 122 1.75 -8.71 -10.96
N LYS A 123 1.18 -7.54 -10.65
CA LYS A 123 1.65 -6.25 -11.18
C LYS A 123 3.07 -5.91 -10.72
N ILE A 124 3.44 -6.24 -9.48
CA ILE A 124 4.81 -6.07 -8.98
C ILE A 124 5.77 -6.95 -9.78
N LYS A 125 5.44 -8.24 -9.96
CA LYS A 125 6.24 -9.18 -10.76
C LYS A 125 6.38 -8.75 -12.23
N GLU A 126 5.30 -8.26 -12.84
CA GLU A 126 5.32 -7.70 -14.20
C GLU A 126 6.20 -6.45 -14.27
N SER A 127 6.07 -5.54 -13.30
CA SER A 127 6.88 -4.32 -13.23
C SER A 127 8.37 -4.65 -13.03
N GLU A 128 8.69 -5.66 -12.22
CA GLU A 128 10.07 -6.15 -12.07
C GLU A 128 10.61 -6.78 -13.35
N ARG A 129 9.77 -7.54 -14.07
CA ARG A 129 10.14 -8.11 -15.38
C ARG A 129 10.40 -7.02 -16.40
N LEU A 130 9.54 -6.00 -16.45
CA LEU A 130 9.72 -4.81 -17.29
C LEU A 130 11.01 -4.05 -16.92
N ARG A 131 11.25 -3.81 -15.62
CA ARG A 131 12.46 -3.15 -15.11
C ARG A 131 13.73 -3.87 -15.58
N LYS A 132 13.75 -5.21 -15.46
CA LYS A 132 14.85 -6.05 -15.94
C LYS A 132 15.02 -5.96 -17.46
N ALA A 133 13.92 -6.02 -18.21
CA ALA A 133 13.95 -5.92 -19.67
C ALA A 133 14.50 -4.56 -20.16
N LEU A 134 14.15 -3.48 -19.46
CA LEU A 134 14.66 -2.13 -19.72
C LEU A 134 16.08 -1.88 -19.17
N LYS A 135 16.73 -2.91 -18.58
CA LYS A 135 18.07 -2.83 -17.98
C LYS A 135 18.18 -1.76 -16.88
N ILE A 136 17.09 -1.45 -16.20
CA ILE A 136 17.06 -0.51 -15.08
C ILE A 136 17.56 -1.23 -13.82
N SER A 137 18.52 -0.65 -13.10
CA SER A 137 19.08 -1.25 -11.88
C SER A 137 18.04 -1.31 -10.75
N SER A 138 18.24 -2.17 -9.76
CA SER A 138 17.32 -2.28 -8.60
C SER A 138 17.38 -1.04 -7.72
N ASN A 139 18.54 -0.39 -7.71
CA ASN A 139 18.83 0.78 -6.89
C ASN A 139 18.61 2.07 -7.70
N TYR A 140 17.78 2.02 -8.74
CA TYR A 140 17.45 3.19 -9.53
C TYR A 140 16.57 4.13 -8.70
N GLU A 141 17.13 5.27 -8.33
CA GLU A 141 16.38 6.36 -7.71
C GLU A 141 15.82 7.28 -8.79
N GLU A 142 14.55 7.65 -8.64
CA GLU A 142 13.95 8.69 -9.45
C GLU A 142 14.78 10.00 -9.34
N GLY A 143 14.95 10.71 -10.46
CA GLY A 143 15.80 11.90 -10.48
C GLY A 143 17.31 11.63 -10.55
N SER A 144 17.80 10.40 -10.31
CA SER A 144 19.25 10.12 -10.32
C SER A 144 19.91 10.34 -11.67
N HIS A 145 19.17 10.13 -12.77
CA HIS A 145 19.65 10.43 -14.11
C HIS A 145 19.89 11.92 -14.33
N TRP A 146 18.93 12.77 -13.91
CA TRP A 146 19.06 14.23 -14.00
C TRP A 146 20.17 14.77 -13.09
N ARG A 147 20.26 14.27 -11.84
CA ARG A 147 21.35 14.64 -10.91
C ARG A 147 22.73 14.37 -11.49
N LYS A 148 22.94 13.18 -12.07
CA LYS A 148 24.20 12.83 -12.76
C LYS A 148 24.48 13.72 -13.97
N GLN A 149 23.45 14.16 -14.68
CA GLN A 149 23.59 15.03 -15.84
C GLN A 149 23.98 16.46 -15.43
N GLU A 150 23.36 16.98 -14.36
CA GLU A 150 23.72 18.26 -13.76
C GLU A 150 25.14 18.25 -13.18
N GLU A 151 25.52 17.18 -12.47
CA GLU A 151 26.88 17.01 -11.94
C GLU A 151 27.91 17.00 -13.06
N ARG A 152 27.68 16.23 -14.13
CA ARG A 152 28.57 16.23 -15.32
C ARG A 152 28.67 17.60 -15.97
N LEU A 153 27.55 18.31 -16.11
CA LEU A 153 27.54 19.66 -16.68
C LEU A 153 28.36 20.63 -15.80
N ARG A 154 28.13 20.61 -14.49
CA ARG A 154 28.90 21.41 -13.52
C ARG A 154 30.39 21.08 -13.55
N GLU A 155 30.73 19.81 -13.64
CA GLU A 155 32.11 19.34 -13.72
C GLU A 155 32.79 19.77 -15.04
N SER A 156 32.05 19.84 -16.15
CA SER A 156 32.58 20.35 -17.42
C SER A 156 32.83 21.86 -17.42
N VAL A 157 32.08 22.64 -16.64
CA VAL A 157 32.22 24.11 -16.56
C VAL A 157 33.30 24.52 -15.55
N ARG A 158 33.55 23.72 -14.50
CA ARG A 158 34.61 23.95 -13.51
C ARG A 158 36.00 24.27 -14.08
N PRO A 159 36.54 23.50 -15.05
CA PRO A 159 37.85 23.79 -15.62
C PRO A 159 37.89 25.11 -16.42
N GLU A 160 36.77 25.55 -17.01
CA GLU A 160 36.70 26.87 -17.66
C GLU A 160 36.70 28.02 -16.63
N GLU A 161 36.03 27.85 -15.49
CA GLU A 161 36.07 28.82 -14.39
C GLU A 161 37.44 28.89 -13.69
N GLU A 162 38.15 27.77 -13.55
CA GLU A 162 39.51 27.75 -12.98
C GLU A 162 40.54 28.37 -13.93
N ALA A 163 40.41 28.18 -15.24
CA ALA A 163 41.27 28.83 -16.24
C ALA A 163 41.01 30.34 -16.37
N ALA A 164 39.82 30.81 -16.01
CA ALA A 164 39.43 32.22 -16.08
C ALA A 164 39.78 33.03 -14.81
N LYS A 165 40.29 32.40 -13.75
CA LYS A 165 40.75 33.14 -12.55
C LYS A 165 42.12 33.77 -12.84
N PRO A 166 42.24 35.12 -12.80
CA PRO A 166 43.53 35.77 -13.00
C PRO A 166 44.49 35.38 -11.88
N THR A 167 45.68 34.92 -12.24
CA THR A 167 46.82 34.77 -11.33
C THR A 167 47.04 36.11 -10.62
N GLN A 168 46.78 36.15 -9.32
CA GLN A 168 47.21 37.26 -8.49
C GLN A 168 48.73 37.11 -8.32
N ASP A 169 49.49 37.83 -9.15
CA ASP A 169 50.93 37.99 -8.97
C ASP A 169 51.20 38.89 -7.75
N ASP A 170 52.12 38.43 -6.88
CA ASP A 170 52.62 39.09 -5.65
C ASP A 170 53.33 40.43 -5.90
#